data_AF-A0A9P7NYK8-F1
#
_entry.id   AF-A0A9P7NYK8-F1
#
_cell.length_a   1.000
_cell.length_b   1.000
_cell.length_c   1.000
_cell.angle_alpha   90.00
_cell.angle_beta   90.00
_cell.angle_gamma   90.00
#
_symmetry.space_group_name_H-M   'P 1'
#
loop_
_entity.id
_entity.type
_entity.pdbx_description
1 polymer ?
#
loop_
_entity_poly.entity_id
_entity_poly.type
_entity_poly.pdbx_seq_one_letter_code
_entity_poly.pdbx_strand_id
1 'polypeptide(L)'
;MASNLESSGYDQKASVTLHSAPDVEHIEAPVTWKAYLLCAFASFGGIFFGYDSGYINGVLGSKIFIEAVEGVGQTAVSESNTSLIVSILSCGTFFGALIAGDLADFIGRKWTVILGCVIYALGCVVQMITSPDHALGPIVAGRIIAGLGVGFESAVVILYMSEI
;
A
#
# COMPACT_ATOMS: atom_id res chain seq x y z
N MET A 1 -52.71 -51.87 -40.60
CA MET A 1 -52.12 -51.53 -39.29
C MET A 1 -51.31 -50.24 -39.51
N ALA A 2 -51.91 -49.13 -39.97
CA ALA A 2 -52.96 -48.31 -39.37
C ALA A 2 -52.52 -47.70 -38.02
N SER A 3 -52.61 -46.37 -37.95
CA SER A 3 -52.32 -45.39 -36.87
C SER A 3 -50.84 -44.93 -36.74
N ASN A 4 -50.44 -43.84 -37.42
CA ASN A 4 -50.59 -42.41 -37.00
C ASN A 4 -49.84 -42.16 -35.67
N LEU A 5 -48.69 -41.46 -35.68
CA LEU A 5 -48.56 -39.99 -35.65
C LEU A 5 -49.35 -39.36 -34.49
N GLU A 6 -48.62 -38.57 -33.67
CA GLU A 6 -49.06 -37.68 -32.56
C GLU A 6 -48.79 -38.18 -31.13
N SER A 7 -47.60 -37.81 -30.61
CA SER A 7 -47.53 -37.04 -29.36
C SER A 7 -46.19 -36.30 -29.27
N SER A 8 -46.17 -35.14 -29.91
CA SER A 8 -45.21 -34.08 -29.64
C SER A 8 -45.28 -33.68 -28.16
N GLY A 9 -44.14 -33.72 -27.48
CA GLY A 9 -43.79 -32.79 -26.40
C GLY A 9 -44.21 -33.17 -24.99
N TYR A 10 -43.39 -33.96 -24.29
CA TYR A 10 -43.06 -33.73 -22.87
C TYR A 10 -41.95 -34.70 -22.41
N ASP A 11 -40.68 -34.33 -22.55
CA ASP A 11 -39.65 -34.54 -21.50
C ASP A 11 -38.31 -33.96 -21.95
N GLN A 12 -38.34 -32.65 -22.19
CA GLN A 12 -37.15 -31.82 -22.17
C GLN A 12 -36.87 -31.47 -20.71
N LYS A 13 -36.27 -32.39 -19.95
CA LYS A 13 -35.56 -32.11 -18.69
C LYS A 13 -34.74 -33.32 -18.26
N ALA A 14 -33.52 -33.02 -17.81
CA ALA A 14 -32.59 -33.90 -17.10
C ALA A 14 -31.70 -34.84 -17.94
N SER A 15 -30.70 -34.24 -18.60
CA SER A 15 -29.32 -34.69 -18.40
C SER A 15 -28.36 -33.55 -18.78
N VAL A 16 -28.33 -32.52 -17.93
CA VAL A 16 -27.22 -31.56 -17.97
C VAL A 16 -25.97 -32.36 -17.60
N THR A 17 -25.19 -32.68 -18.62
CA THR A 17 -23.87 -33.29 -18.54
C THR A 17 -23.00 -32.32 -17.74
N LEU A 18 -22.91 -32.53 -16.42
CA LEU A 18 -21.84 -31.94 -15.63
C LEU A 18 -20.55 -32.60 -16.08
N HIS A 19 -19.89 -31.99 -17.05
CA HIS A 19 -18.44 -32.11 -17.19
C HIS A 19 -17.87 -31.69 -15.83
N SER A 20 -17.57 -32.67 -14.97
CA SER A 20 -16.67 -32.45 -13.85
C SER A 20 -15.43 -31.81 -14.42
N ALA A 21 -15.09 -30.63 -13.92
CA ALA A 21 -13.78 -30.05 -14.17
C ALA A 21 -12.75 -31.15 -13.92
N PRO A 22 -11.89 -31.45 -14.91
CA PRO A 22 -10.82 -32.39 -14.69
C PRO A 22 -9.87 -31.76 -13.65
N ASP A 23 -9.45 -32.56 -12.68
CA ASP A 23 -8.20 -32.37 -11.97
C ASP A 23 -8.11 -31.17 -10.99
N VAL A 24 -8.69 -31.35 -9.80
CA VAL A 24 -8.38 -30.56 -8.58
C VAL A 24 -7.11 -31.07 -7.87
N GLU A 25 -6.36 -32.01 -8.47
CA GLU A 25 -5.16 -32.63 -7.91
C GLU A 25 -3.87 -32.16 -8.59
N HIS A 26 -3.97 -31.28 -9.59
CA HIS A 26 -2.87 -30.43 -10.01
C HIS A 26 -2.53 -29.44 -8.90
N ILE A 27 -1.69 -29.92 -7.98
CA ILE A 27 -0.87 -29.16 -7.03
C ILE A 27 -0.53 -27.81 -7.64
N GLU A 28 -1.19 -26.77 -7.11
CA GLU A 28 -0.86 -25.37 -7.37
C GLU A 28 0.66 -25.25 -7.22
N ALA A 29 1.31 -24.70 -8.27
CA ALA A 29 2.74 -24.78 -8.52
C ALA A 29 3.60 -24.79 -7.24
N PRO A 30 4.60 -25.68 -7.12
CA PRO A 30 5.37 -25.84 -5.90
C PRO A 30 5.84 -24.47 -5.43
N VAL A 31 5.38 -24.05 -4.25
CA VAL A 31 5.76 -22.78 -3.61
C VAL A 31 7.27 -22.76 -3.49
N THR A 32 7.88 -22.16 -4.50
CA THR A 32 9.32 -22.20 -4.67
C THR A 32 9.92 -21.38 -3.53
N TRP A 33 11.11 -21.72 -3.05
CA TRP A 33 11.82 -20.92 -2.05
C TRP A 33 11.80 -19.40 -2.34
N LYS A 34 11.79 -19.04 -3.63
CA LYS A 34 11.57 -17.67 -4.12
C LYS A 34 10.24 -17.08 -3.64
N ALA A 35 9.11 -17.76 -3.78
CA ALA A 35 7.81 -17.28 -3.31
C ALA A 35 7.80 -16.95 -1.81
N TYR A 36 8.45 -17.78 -0.97
CA TYR A 36 8.61 -17.47 0.45
C TYR A 36 9.41 -16.19 0.71
N LEU A 37 10.51 -15.98 -0.03
CA LEU A 37 11.29 -14.75 0.07
C LEU A 37 10.48 -13.52 -0.35
N LEU A 38 9.57 -13.66 -1.31
CA LEU A 38 8.75 -12.55 -1.81
C LEU A 38 7.60 -12.23 -0.85
N CYS A 39 6.96 -13.24 -0.25
CA CYS A 39 6.03 -13.03 0.86
C CYS A 39 6.71 -12.35 2.07
N ALA A 40 7.95 -12.75 2.39
CA ALA A 40 8.73 -12.09 3.43
C ALA A 40 9.03 -10.62 3.08
N PHE A 41 9.39 -10.34 1.83
CA PHE A 41 9.62 -8.97 1.34
C PHE A 41 8.35 -8.11 1.38
N ALA A 42 7.21 -8.65 0.92
CA ALA A 42 5.92 -7.95 0.99
C ALA A 42 5.52 -7.64 2.44
N SER A 43 5.82 -8.54 3.39
CA SER A 43 5.58 -8.32 4.81
C SER A 43 6.37 -7.12 5.36
N PHE A 44 7.59 -6.87 4.86
CA PHE A 44 8.35 -5.67 5.23
C PHE A 44 7.67 -4.38 4.80
N GLY A 45 6.97 -4.35 3.66
CA GLY A 45 6.18 -3.18 3.25
C GLY A 45 5.05 -2.87 4.25
N GLY A 46 4.36 -3.90 4.75
CA GLY A 46 3.35 -3.75 5.80
C GLY A 46 3.93 -3.28 7.14
N ILE A 47 5.07 -3.84 7.55
CA ILE A 47 5.79 -3.42 8.77
C ILE A 47 6.24 -1.96 8.65
N PHE A 48 6.77 -1.58 7.50
CA PHE A 48 7.25 -0.23 7.22
C PHE A 48 6.11 0.80 7.26
N PHE A 49 4.97 0.49 6.65
CA PHE A 49 3.77 1.33 6.73
C PHE A 49 3.28 1.51 8.18
N GLY A 50 3.27 0.42 8.96
CA GLY A 50 2.95 0.47 10.38
C GLY A 50 3.96 1.30 11.20
N TYR A 51 5.24 1.20 10.86
CA TYR A 51 6.31 1.99 11.49
C TYR A 51 6.14 3.49 11.26
N ASP A 52 5.88 3.96 10.03
CA ASP A 52 5.72 5.40 9.75
C ASP A 52 4.54 6.00 10.55
N SER A 53 3.42 5.29 10.56
CA SER A 53 2.23 5.69 11.34
C SER A 53 2.47 5.63 12.86
N GLY A 54 3.22 4.64 13.36
CA GLY A 54 3.57 4.56 14.77
C GLY A 54 4.57 5.64 15.22
N TYR A 55 5.58 5.89 14.39
CA TYR A 55 6.60 6.91 14.64
C TYR A 55 6.00 8.30 14.79
N ILE A 56 5.07 8.71 13.89
CA ILE A 56 4.47 10.05 13.98
C ILE A 56 3.67 10.23 15.27
N ASN A 57 2.93 9.22 15.70
CA ASN A 57 2.18 9.26 16.96
C ASN A 57 3.14 9.41 18.17
N GLY A 58 4.29 8.75 18.15
CA GLY A 58 5.33 8.91 19.17
C GLY A 58 5.93 10.31 19.21
N VAL A 59 6.19 10.91 18.04
CA VAL A 59 6.74 12.27 17.94
C VAL A 59 5.74 13.31 18.41
N LEU A 60 4.46 13.19 18.02
CA LEU A 60 3.38 14.09 18.45
C LEU A 60 3.18 14.10 19.98
N GLY A 61 3.47 12.98 20.65
CA GLY A 61 3.42 12.87 22.11
C GLY A 61 4.65 13.38 22.85
N SER A 62 5.70 13.81 22.15
CA SER A 62 6.95 14.29 22.76
C SER A 62 6.83 15.75 23.22
N LYS A 63 7.23 16.03 24.48
CA LYS A 63 7.23 17.40 25.03
C LYS A 63 8.10 18.36 24.21
N ILE A 64 9.24 17.88 23.71
CA ILE A 64 10.17 18.65 22.87
C ILE A 64 9.48 19.07 21.57
N PHE A 65 8.66 18.19 21.01
CA PHE A 65 7.93 18.45 19.78
C PHE A 65 6.80 19.45 19.98
N ILE A 66 6.04 19.29 21.06
CA ILE A 66 4.93 20.18 21.43
C ILE A 66 5.46 21.60 21.62
N GLU A 67 6.56 21.77 22.37
CA GLU A 67 7.17 23.08 22.59
C GLU A 67 7.72 23.72 21.30
N ALA A 68 8.25 22.91 20.37
CA ALA A 68 8.77 23.39 19.08
C ALA A 68 7.68 23.76 18.06
N VAL A 69 6.46 23.24 18.22
CA VAL A 69 5.34 23.44 17.28
C VAL A 69 4.32 24.47 17.78
N GLU A 70 3.95 24.43 19.06
CA GLU A 70 2.92 25.30 19.66
C GLU A 70 3.50 26.45 20.48
N GLY A 71 4.77 26.35 20.88
CA GLY A 71 5.42 27.28 21.81
C GLY A 71 5.44 26.80 23.27
N VAL A 72 6.25 27.47 24.09
CA VAL A 72 6.55 27.08 25.47
C VAL A 72 5.30 27.12 26.36
N GLY A 73 4.99 26.01 27.04
CA GLY A 73 3.90 25.92 28.03
C GLY A 73 2.64 25.17 27.57
N GLN A 74 2.63 24.68 26.33
CA GLN A 74 1.54 23.87 25.78
C GLN A 74 1.69 22.40 26.17
N THR A 75 0.58 21.74 26.51
CA THR A 75 0.57 20.35 26.98
C THR A 75 0.32 19.34 25.86
N ALA A 76 -0.17 19.79 24.70
CA ALA A 76 -0.47 18.96 23.54
C ALA A 76 -0.32 19.77 22.24
N VAL A 77 -0.09 19.07 21.13
CA VAL A 77 -0.15 19.66 19.78
C VAL A 77 -1.61 19.94 19.42
N SER A 78 -1.92 21.12 18.85
CA SER A 78 -3.25 21.47 18.38
C SER A 78 -3.78 20.44 17.37
N GLU A 79 -5.08 20.15 17.47
CA GLU A 79 -5.79 19.24 16.56
C GLU A 79 -5.65 19.67 15.09
N SER A 80 -5.59 20.98 14.83
CA SER A 80 -5.38 21.53 13.49
C SER A 80 -4.01 21.13 12.92
N ASN A 81 -2.95 21.24 13.72
CA ASN A 81 -1.59 20.89 13.30
C ASN A 81 -1.43 19.38 13.12
N THR A 82 -1.98 18.59 14.04
CA THR A 82 -1.95 17.12 13.96
C THR A 82 -2.68 16.62 12.72
N SER A 83 -3.89 17.10 12.48
CA SER A 83 -4.68 16.70 11.31
C SER A 83 -4.03 17.14 9.99
N LEU A 84 -3.37 18.30 9.95
CA LEU A 84 -2.58 18.74 8.81
C LEU A 84 -1.43 17.76 8.52
N ILE A 85 -0.63 17.40 9.53
CA ILE A 85 0.51 16.47 9.38
C ILE A 85 0.07 15.08 8.88
N VAL A 86 -1.06 14.57 9.38
CA VAL A 86 -1.56 13.24 8.99
C VAL A 86 -2.20 13.28 7.61
N SER A 87 -3.02 14.29 7.31
CA SER A 87 -3.71 14.39 6.01
C SER A 87 -2.78 14.67 4.84
N ILE A 88 -1.71 15.46 5.06
CA ILE A 88 -0.75 15.78 4.01
C ILE A 88 0.06 14.56 3.56
N LEU A 89 0.33 13.62 4.48
CA LEU A 89 0.92 12.33 4.15
C LEU A 89 0.02 11.56 3.19
N SER A 90 -1.28 11.44 3.49
CA SER A 90 -2.25 10.77 2.61
C SER A 90 -2.34 11.43 1.23
N CYS A 91 -2.27 12.76 1.18
CA CYS A 91 -2.18 13.51 -0.08
C CYS A 91 -0.92 13.10 -0.88
N GLY A 92 0.24 13.07 -0.23
CA GLY A 92 1.50 12.60 -0.84
C GLY A 92 1.41 11.15 -1.33
N THR A 93 0.84 10.25 -0.53
CA THR A 93 0.66 8.83 -0.88
C THR A 93 -0.26 8.64 -2.06
N PHE A 94 -1.34 9.43 -2.18
CA PHE A 94 -2.23 9.40 -3.34
C PHE A 94 -1.47 9.73 -4.63
N PHE A 95 -0.72 10.84 -4.65
CA PHE A 95 0.06 11.21 -5.84
C PHE A 95 1.23 10.24 -6.09
N GLY A 96 1.85 9.73 -5.03
CA GLY A 96 2.93 8.74 -5.11
C GLY A 96 2.46 7.46 -5.76
N ALA A 97 1.31 6.93 -5.34
CA ALA A 97 0.72 5.72 -5.90
C ALA A 97 0.32 5.87 -7.38
N LEU A 98 -0.19 7.04 -7.78
CA LEU A 98 -0.53 7.33 -9.18
C LEU A 98 0.71 7.27 -10.08
N ILE A 99 1.82 7.90 -9.67
CA ILE A 99 3.06 7.93 -10.46
C ILE A 99 3.78 6.57 -10.40
N ALA A 100 3.63 5.84 -9.30
CA ALA A 100 4.30 4.56 -9.08
C ALA A 100 3.90 3.48 -10.08
N GLY A 101 2.63 3.44 -10.50
CA GLY A 101 2.16 2.49 -11.51
C GLY A 101 2.92 2.66 -12.83
N ASP A 102 2.88 3.88 -13.38
CA ASP A 102 3.57 4.19 -14.63
C ASP A 102 5.10 3.99 -14.52
N LEU A 103 5.70 4.35 -13.38
CA LEU A 103 7.15 4.20 -13.18
C LEU A 103 7.58 2.72 -13.03
N ALA A 104 6.73 1.88 -12.42
CA ALA A 104 6.97 0.44 -12.28
C ALA A 104 7.05 -0.26 -13.64
N ASP A 105 6.22 0.16 -14.60
CA ASP A 105 6.22 -0.38 -15.95
C ASP A 105 7.43 0.10 -16.77
N PHE A 106 7.90 1.33 -16.56
CA PHE A 106 9.03 1.90 -17.32
C PHE A 106 10.42 1.45 -16.85
N ILE A 107 10.71 1.50 -15.55
CA ILE A 107 12.06 1.27 -14.98
C ILE A 107 12.20 -0.16 -14.43
N GLY A 108 11.07 -0.86 -14.27
CA GLY A 108 10.99 -2.20 -13.73
C GLY A 108 10.83 -2.22 -12.21
N ARG A 109 10.00 -3.15 -11.73
CA ARG A 109 9.50 -3.21 -10.34
C ARG A 109 10.59 -3.11 -9.26
N LYS A 110 11.74 -3.78 -9.44
CA LYS A 110 12.85 -3.78 -8.46
C LYS A 110 13.43 -2.38 -8.22
N TRP A 111 13.60 -1.59 -9.27
CA TRP A 111 14.19 -0.26 -9.17
C TRP A 111 13.21 0.75 -8.61
N THR A 112 11.92 0.58 -8.89
CA THR A 112 10.85 1.42 -8.35
C THR A 112 10.75 1.33 -6.83
N VAL A 113 10.94 0.13 -6.25
CA VAL A 113 11.05 -0.04 -4.79
C VAL A 113 12.24 0.77 -4.24
N ILE A 114 13.43 0.62 -4.83
CA ILE A 114 14.65 1.29 -4.35
C ILE A 114 14.47 2.82 -4.42
N LEU A 115 13.86 3.33 -5.49
CA LEU A 115 13.50 4.74 -5.64
C LEU A 115 12.53 5.19 -4.54
N GLY A 116 11.49 4.41 -4.26
CA GLY A 116 10.55 4.67 -3.16
C GLY A 116 11.26 4.82 -1.81
N CYS A 117 12.14 3.87 -1.47
CA CYS A 117 12.94 3.90 -0.25
C CYS A 117 13.83 5.15 -0.16
N VAL A 118 14.47 5.54 -1.27
CA VAL A 118 15.32 6.73 -1.33
C VAL A 118 14.50 8.01 -1.14
N ILE A 119 13.35 8.13 -1.80
CA ILE A 119 12.44 9.27 -1.65
C ILE A 119 11.95 9.37 -0.21
N TYR A 120 11.56 8.26 0.40
CA TYR A 120 11.17 8.21 1.80
C TYR A 120 12.30 8.66 2.74
N ALA A 121 13.50 8.11 2.55
CA ALA A 121 14.66 8.47 3.35
C ALA A 121 14.99 9.96 3.27
N LEU A 122 14.89 10.56 2.08
CA LEU A 122 15.02 12.01 1.89
C LEU A 122 13.95 12.78 2.66
N GLY A 123 12.69 12.32 2.62
CA GLY A 123 11.60 12.88 3.42
C GLY A 123 11.86 12.83 4.93
N CYS A 124 12.44 11.74 5.44
CA CYS A 124 12.85 11.63 6.84
C CYS A 124 13.98 12.58 7.20
N VAL A 125 14.98 12.73 6.32
CA VAL A 125 16.08 13.68 6.53
C VAL A 125 15.56 15.12 6.59
N VAL A 126 14.64 15.50 5.70
CA VAL A 126 13.99 16.82 5.74
C VAL A 126 13.24 17.03 7.07
N GLN A 127 12.55 16.01 7.57
CA GLN A 127 11.89 16.07 8.88
C GLN A 127 12.89 16.19 10.04
N MET A 128 14.09 15.61 9.94
CA MET A 128 15.12 15.69 10.99
C MET A 128 15.89 17.01 11.01
N ILE A 129 16.05 17.70 9.88
CA ILE A 129 16.77 18.99 9.79
C ILE A 129 15.96 20.13 10.43
N THR A 130 14.70 19.88 10.75
CA THR A 130 13.78 20.81 11.41
C THR A 130 14.40 21.49 12.63
N SER A 131 14.47 22.82 12.59
CA SER A 131 15.03 23.66 13.66
C SER A 131 14.00 23.98 14.74
N PRO A 132 14.42 24.21 16.01
CA PRO A 132 13.52 24.40 17.15
C PRO A 132 12.54 25.58 17.02
N ASP A 133 12.88 26.61 16.24
CA ASP A 133 12.11 27.86 16.20
C ASP A 133 10.93 27.85 15.22
N HIS A 134 10.90 26.94 14.23
CA HIS A 134 9.82 26.82 13.24
C HIS A 134 9.63 25.37 12.76
N ALA A 135 9.16 24.50 13.65
CA ALA A 135 9.17 23.07 13.38
C ALA A 135 8.12 22.59 12.36
N LEU A 136 7.00 23.31 12.23
CA LEU A 136 5.86 22.86 11.41
C LEU A 136 6.16 22.77 9.91
N GLY A 137 6.78 23.80 9.34
CA GLY A 137 7.01 23.88 7.89
C GLY A 137 7.83 22.71 7.33
N PRO A 138 9.03 22.43 7.88
CA PRO A 138 9.87 21.33 7.40
C PRO A 138 9.23 19.95 7.60
N ILE A 139 8.45 19.77 8.67
CA ILE A 139 7.74 18.51 8.92
C ILE A 139 6.67 18.27 7.87
N VAL A 140 5.86 19.29 7.55
CA VAL A 140 4.82 19.20 6.53
C VAL A 140 5.45 18.91 5.16
N ALA A 141 6.53 19.62 4.81
CA ALA A 141 7.25 19.38 3.56
C ALA A 141 7.83 17.96 3.49
N GLY A 142 8.48 17.51 4.57
CA GLY A 142 9.04 16.18 4.65
C GLY A 142 7.98 15.07 4.67
N ARG A 143 6.77 15.32 5.20
CA ARG A 143 5.63 14.39 5.17
C ARG A 143 5.05 14.22 3.77
N ILE A 144 5.02 15.28 2.95
CA ILE A 144 4.64 15.13 1.54
C ILE A 144 5.64 14.22 0.82
N ILE A 145 6.94 14.46 1.01
CA ILE A 145 8.01 13.70 0.35
C ILE A 145 8.02 12.24 0.84
N ALA A 146 7.93 12.03 2.15
CA ALA A 146 7.80 10.70 2.73
C ALA A 146 6.54 9.99 2.23
N GLY A 147 5.42 10.70 2.15
CA GLY A 147 4.15 10.19 1.65
C GLY A 147 4.24 9.71 0.21
N LEU A 148 4.97 10.44 -0.66
CA LEU A 148 5.27 9.98 -2.01
C LEU A 148 6.00 8.63 -1.95
N GLY A 149 7.09 8.52 -1.20
CA GLY A 149 7.88 7.28 -1.06
C GLY A 149 7.05 6.07 -0.58
N VAL A 150 6.22 6.26 0.45
CA VAL A 150 5.32 5.21 0.97
C VAL A 150 4.27 4.80 -0.07
N GLY A 151 3.75 5.76 -0.85
CA GLY A 151 2.83 5.48 -1.96
C GLY A 151 3.47 4.63 -3.05
N PHE A 152 4.73 4.92 -3.38
CA PHE A 152 5.52 4.10 -4.30
C PHE A 152 5.71 2.67 -3.79
N GLU A 153 6.13 2.50 -2.54
CA GLU A 153 6.38 1.18 -1.99
C GLU A 153 5.10 0.33 -1.92
N SER A 154 4.01 0.90 -1.42
CA SER A 154 2.73 0.16 -1.27
C SER A 154 2.13 -0.28 -2.61
N ALA A 155 2.17 0.56 -3.64
CA ALA A 155 1.69 0.19 -4.98
C ALA A 155 2.57 -0.91 -5.62
N VAL A 156 3.89 -0.75 -5.55
CA VAL A 156 4.83 -1.68 -6.19
C VAL A 156 4.85 -3.03 -5.50
N VAL A 157 4.72 -3.10 -4.18
CA VAL A 157 4.64 -4.38 -3.45
C VAL A 157 3.44 -5.22 -3.90
N ILE A 158 2.27 -4.58 -4.11
CA ILE A 158 1.06 -5.27 -4.59
C ILE A 158 1.24 -5.77 -6.03
N LEU A 159 1.78 -4.93 -6.91
CA LEU A 159 2.07 -5.31 -8.30
C LEU A 159 3.06 -6.47 -8.36
N TYR A 160 4.15 -6.37 -7.60
CA TYR A 160 5.19 -7.39 -7.53
C TYR A 160 4.65 -8.74 -7.07
N MET A 161 3.71 -8.75 -6.11
CA MET A 161 3.02 -9.97 -5.66
C MET A 161 2.04 -10.53 -6.70
N SER A 162 1.44 -9.67 -7.53
CA SER A 162 0.48 -10.07 -8.56
C SER A 162 1.13 -10.71 -9.80
N GLU A 163 2.44 -10.55 -9.94
CA GLU A 163 3.21 -10.99 -11.11
C GLU A 163 3.95 -12.32 -10.89
N ILE A 164 3.85 -12.85 -9.67
CA ILE A 164 4.39 -14.15 -9.23
C ILE A 164 3.27 -15.17 -9.29
#